data_AF-A0A6I8LQZ2-F1
#
_entry.id   AF-A0A6I8LQZ2-F1
#
_cell.length_a   1.000
_cell.length_b   1.000
_cell.length_c   1.000
_cell.angle_alpha   90.00
_cell.angle_beta   90.00
_cell.angle_gamma   90.00
#
_symmetry.space_group_name_H-M   'P 1'
#
loop_
_entity.id
_entity.type
_entity.pdbx_description
1 polymer ?
#
loop_
_entity_poly.entity_id
_entity_poly.type
_entity_poly.pdbx_seq_one_letter_code
_entity_poly.pdbx_strand_id
1 'polypeptide(L)'
;MSVFAVYETSTGVVVGAVKAIDVPVPAVDALVGAALPVRSGAATMSLPARELAVHEADDQPEVFADPLAYGVTRLPDQPPKPALAKLAELPDPPAFDGTGLLVALPGNPAQDTTVFALVSEGPGTLLVTGTIAKDTDHVSLPVTVSAGPHAVLLLVAGWAGRLDEVEKQ
;
A
#
# COMPACT_ATOMS: atom_id res chain seq x y z
N MET A 1 -1.39 23.25 -12.96
CA MET A 1 -1.89 22.65 -11.71
C MET A 1 -1.50 21.19 -11.79
N SER A 2 -0.69 20.74 -10.85
CA SER A 2 -0.11 19.40 -10.84
C SER A 2 -0.65 18.61 -9.65
N VAL A 3 -0.77 17.31 -9.83
CA VAL A 3 -1.16 16.36 -8.79
C VAL A 3 0.06 15.52 -8.48
N PHE A 4 0.45 15.45 -7.21
CA PHE A 4 1.54 14.59 -6.77
C PHE A 4 0.98 13.43 -5.97
N ALA A 5 1.11 12.22 -6.50
CA ALA A 5 0.77 10.98 -5.81
C ALA A 5 1.98 10.46 -5.04
N VAL A 6 1.77 10.06 -3.79
CA VAL A 6 2.75 9.37 -2.94
C VAL A 6 2.40 7.89 -2.94
N TYR A 7 3.34 7.03 -3.26
CA TYR A 7 3.09 5.60 -3.44
C TYR A 7 4.18 4.74 -2.80
N GLU A 8 3.81 3.54 -2.35
CA GLU A 8 4.75 2.58 -1.78
C GLU A 8 5.60 1.94 -2.88
N THR A 9 6.90 1.86 -2.63
CA THR A 9 7.89 1.59 -3.68
C THR A 9 7.95 0.16 -4.13
N SER A 10 7.61 -0.82 -3.30
CA SER A 10 7.69 -2.23 -3.68
C SER A 10 6.44 -2.69 -4.46
N THR A 11 5.28 -2.09 -4.20
CA THR A 11 3.98 -2.48 -4.75
C THR A 11 3.46 -1.52 -5.82
N GLY A 12 3.86 -0.24 -5.79
CA GLY A 12 3.34 0.77 -6.69
C GLY A 12 2.01 1.41 -6.24
N VAL A 13 1.43 0.98 -5.12
CA VAL A 13 0.11 1.43 -4.67
C VAL A 13 0.18 2.84 -4.07
N VAL A 14 -0.74 3.72 -4.47
CA VAL A 14 -0.81 5.10 -4.00
C VAL A 14 -1.40 5.14 -2.59
N VAL A 15 -0.71 5.80 -1.67
CA VAL A 15 -1.07 5.93 -0.24
C VAL A 15 -1.47 7.36 0.15
N GLY A 16 -1.32 8.32 -0.77
CA GLY A 16 -1.75 9.71 -0.60
C GLY A 16 -1.55 10.55 -1.85
N ALA A 17 -2.17 11.72 -1.90
CA ALA A 17 -2.00 12.67 -3.00
C ALA A 17 -2.11 14.13 -2.55
N VAL A 18 -1.36 15.02 -3.20
CA VAL A 18 -1.31 16.47 -2.92
C VAL A 18 -1.49 17.29 -4.20
N LYS A 19 -2.34 18.33 -4.18
CA LYS A 19 -2.46 19.32 -5.27
C LYS A 19 -1.44 20.43 -5.05
N ALA A 20 -0.69 20.77 -6.08
CA ALA A 20 0.22 21.91 -6.06
C ALA A 20 0.13 22.70 -7.38
N ILE A 21 0.48 23.99 -7.31
CA ILE A 21 0.45 24.91 -8.45
C ILE A 21 1.88 25.39 -8.67
N ASP A 22 2.41 25.23 -9.88
CA ASP A 22 3.73 25.69 -10.31
C ASP A 22 4.90 25.17 -9.44
N VAL A 23 4.77 23.95 -8.91
CA VAL A 23 5.83 23.28 -8.14
C VAL A 23 6.39 22.13 -8.98
N PRO A 24 7.72 21.96 -9.11
CA PRO A 24 8.29 20.74 -9.68
C PRO A 24 8.02 19.53 -8.77
N VAL A 25 8.18 18.30 -9.29
CA VAL A 25 8.00 17.07 -8.48
C VAL A 25 8.84 17.15 -7.20
N PRO A 26 8.22 17.21 -6.01
CA PRO A 26 8.94 17.38 -4.76
C PRO A 26 9.57 16.06 -4.31
N ALA A 27 10.60 16.16 -3.47
CA ALA A 27 11.11 15.01 -2.75
C ALA A 27 10.06 14.48 -1.76
N VAL A 28 10.12 13.17 -1.47
CA VAL A 28 9.15 12.47 -0.60
C VAL A 28 9.10 13.11 0.80
N ASP A 29 10.26 13.35 1.39
CA ASP A 29 10.41 13.95 2.72
C ASP A 29 9.84 15.36 2.80
N ALA A 30 9.86 16.12 1.69
CA ALA A 30 9.22 17.42 1.61
C ALA A 30 7.68 17.34 1.65
N LEU A 31 7.09 16.20 1.26
CA LEU A 31 5.63 15.99 1.30
C LEU A 31 5.13 15.31 2.57
N VAL A 32 5.84 14.29 3.07
CA VAL A 32 5.37 13.45 4.18
C VAL A 32 6.21 13.55 5.43
N GLY A 33 7.29 14.34 5.43
CA GLY A 33 8.26 14.36 6.52
C GLY A 33 8.98 13.01 6.65
N ALA A 34 9.20 12.56 7.90
CA ALA A 34 9.88 11.29 8.16
C ALA A 34 9.00 10.04 7.91
N ALA A 35 7.67 10.18 8.02
CA ALA A 35 6.72 9.10 7.81
C ALA A 35 5.31 9.66 7.54
N LEU A 36 4.56 8.97 6.69
CA LEU A 36 3.16 9.27 6.41
C LEU A 36 2.25 8.58 7.46
N PRO A 37 1.47 9.32 8.25
CA PRO A 37 0.49 8.74 9.15
C PRO A 37 -0.74 8.25 8.37
N VAL A 38 -1.13 7.00 8.58
CA VAL A 38 -2.34 6.37 8.01
C VAL A 38 -3.29 6.01 9.15
N ARG A 39 -4.59 6.27 9.00
CA ARG A 39 -5.59 6.02 10.04
C ARG A 39 -6.65 5.05 9.58
N SER A 40 -6.97 4.08 10.41
CA SER A 40 -8.15 3.21 10.29
C SER A 40 -8.93 3.28 11.59
N GLY A 41 -10.15 3.83 11.54
CA GLY A 41 -10.92 4.11 12.77
C GLY A 41 -10.12 4.96 13.76
N ALA A 42 -9.89 4.41 14.96
CA ALA A 42 -9.08 5.04 16.02
C ALA A 42 -7.59 4.72 15.95
N ALA A 43 -7.19 3.71 15.18
CA ALA A 43 -5.79 3.30 15.06
C ALA A 43 -5.03 4.22 14.10
N THR A 44 -3.79 4.55 14.45
CA THR A 44 -2.86 5.28 13.58
C THR A 44 -1.62 4.43 13.35
N MET A 45 -1.22 4.31 12.08
CA MET A 45 -0.01 3.64 11.62
C MET A 45 0.93 4.65 10.99
N SER A 46 2.24 4.37 11.00
CA SER A 46 3.24 5.21 10.34
C SER A 46 3.92 4.44 9.21
N LEU A 47 3.80 4.95 7.98
CA LEU A 47 4.50 4.42 6.80
C LEU A 47 5.80 5.21 6.58
N PRO A 48 6.99 4.60 6.73
CA PRO A 48 8.25 5.32 6.64
C PRO A 48 8.49 5.97 5.26
N ALA A 49 8.99 7.21 5.23
CA ALA A 49 9.24 7.93 3.98
C ALA A 49 10.20 7.21 3.02
N ARG A 50 11.14 6.41 3.54
CA ARG A 50 12.08 5.62 2.72
C ARG A 50 11.41 4.54 1.86
N GLU A 51 10.21 4.11 2.23
CA GLU A 51 9.43 3.12 1.47
C GLU A 51 8.54 3.79 0.42
N LEU A 52 8.54 5.13 0.36
CA LEU A 52 7.65 5.94 -0.46
C LEU A 52 8.37 6.61 -1.62
N ALA A 53 7.64 6.84 -2.69
CA ALA A 53 8.05 7.65 -3.83
C ALA A 53 6.95 8.66 -4.19
N VAL A 54 7.32 9.73 -4.91
CA VAL A 54 6.40 10.75 -5.40
C VAL A 54 6.38 10.70 -6.92
N HIS A 55 5.19 10.90 -7.48
CA HIS A 55 4.97 10.91 -8.92
C HIS A 55 3.95 11.97 -9.32
N GLU A 56 4.19 12.68 -10.42
CA GLU A 56 3.24 13.65 -10.99
C GLU A 56 2.17 12.96 -11.83
N ALA A 57 0.91 13.17 -11.49
CA ALA A 57 -0.25 12.51 -12.08
C ALA A 57 -1.12 13.53 -12.83
N ASP A 58 -0.76 13.81 -14.07
CA ASP A 58 -1.35 14.91 -14.85
C ASP A 58 -2.87 14.80 -15.07
N ASP A 59 -3.43 13.58 -15.02
CA ASP A 59 -4.78 13.30 -15.53
C ASP A 59 -5.76 12.64 -14.53
N GLN A 60 -5.42 12.50 -13.25
CA GLN A 60 -6.19 11.66 -12.31
C GLN A 60 -6.67 12.43 -11.06
N PRO A 61 -7.67 13.32 -11.17
CA PRO A 61 -8.16 14.11 -10.03
C PRO A 61 -8.92 13.30 -8.97
N GLU A 62 -9.37 12.09 -9.29
CA GLU A 62 -10.08 11.20 -8.36
C GLU A 62 -9.16 10.58 -7.30
N VAL A 63 -7.84 10.54 -7.53
CA VAL A 63 -6.85 10.01 -6.57
C VAL A 63 -6.84 10.78 -5.23
N PHE A 64 -7.39 12.00 -5.20
CA PHE A 64 -7.57 12.76 -3.96
C PHE A 64 -8.66 12.22 -3.05
N ALA A 65 -9.71 11.68 -3.67
CA ALA A 65 -10.84 11.14 -2.92
C ALA A 65 -10.53 9.73 -2.41
N ASP A 66 -9.82 8.95 -3.22
CA ASP A 66 -9.50 7.56 -2.91
C ASP A 66 -8.12 7.18 -3.47
N PRO A 67 -7.03 7.52 -2.75
CA PRO A 67 -5.68 7.23 -3.21
C PRO A 67 -5.41 5.72 -3.34
N LEU A 68 -5.96 4.90 -2.44
CA LEU A 68 -5.67 3.46 -2.40
C LEU A 68 -6.22 2.71 -3.62
N ALA A 69 -7.24 3.24 -4.30
CA ALA A 69 -7.76 2.70 -5.55
C ALA A 69 -6.80 2.85 -6.75
N TYR A 70 -5.66 3.53 -6.60
CA TYR A 70 -4.75 3.82 -7.70
C TYR A 70 -3.36 3.24 -7.48
N GLY A 71 -2.67 2.97 -8.58
CA GLY A 71 -1.27 2.59 -8.56
C GLY A 71 -0.50 3.08 -9.77
N VAL A 72 0.82 3.08 -9.60
CA VAL A 72 1.77 3.37 -10.65
C VAL A 72 2.15 2.06 -11.35
N THR A 73 1.95 2.00 -12.66
CA THR A 73 2.39 0.83 -13.44
C THR A 73 3.92 0.78 -13.46
N ARG A 74 4.48 -0.29 -12.90
CA ARG A 74 5.92 -0.56 -12.94
C ARG A 74 6.19 -1.65 -13.95
N LEU A 75 6.88 -1.30 -15.02
CA LEU A 75 7.47 -2.27 -15.94
C LEU A 75 8.95 -2.41 -15.57
N PRO A 76 9.50 -3.64 -15.58
CA PRO A 76 10.94 -3.83 -15.43
C PRO A 76 11.69 -2.93 -16.42
N ASP A 77 12.73 -2.25 -15.93
CA ASP A 77 13.64 -1.39 -16.69
C ASP A 77 13.01 -0.15 -17.36
N GLN A 78 11.77 0.21 -17.04
CA GLN A 78 11.16 1.46 -17.52
C GLN A 78 10.92 2.42 -16.36
N PRO A 79 11.12 3.73 -16.59
CA PRO A 79 10.66 4.73 -15.62
C PRO A 79 9.15 4.56 -15.41
N PRO A 80 8.65 4.80 -14.19
CA PRO A 80 7.23 4.71 -13.90
C PRO A 80 6.44 5.60 -14.87
N LYS A 81 5.33 5.08 -15.40
CA LYS A 81 4.53 5.85 -16.36
C LYS A 81 3.98 7.13 -15.70
N PRO A 82 3.88 8.24 -16.44
CA PRO A 82 3.33 9.50 -15.94
C PRO A 82 1.86 9.39 -15.47
N ALA A 83 1.11 8.39 -15.94
CA ALA A 83 -0.29 8.21 -15.62
C ALA A 83 -0.51 7.17 -14.51
N LEU A 84 -1.44 7.47 -13.58
CA LEU A 84 -1.95 6.48 -12.63
C LEU A 84 -2.99 5.60 -13.29
N ALA A 85 -3.04 4.34 -12.88
CA ALA A 85 -4.08 3.39 -13.23
C ALA A 85 -4.97 3.14 -12.02
N LYS A 86 -6.29 3.10 -12.24
CA LYS A 86 -7.24 2.58 -11.26
C LYS A 86 -7.08 1.06 -11.18
N LEU A 87 -6.93 0.53 -9.98
CA LEU A 87 -6.66 -0.88 -9.72
C LEU A 87 -7.94 -1.62 -9.33
N ALA A 88 -7.93 -2.94 -9.50
CA ALA A 88 -9.01 -3.79 -9.02
C ALA A 88 -8.91 -3.97 -7.50
N GLU A 89 -10.06 -4.08 -6.83
CA GLU A 89 -10.14 -4.35 -5.40
C GLU A 89 -9.89 -5.83 -5.12
N LEU A 90 -9.18 -6.13 -4.03
CA LEU A 90 -9.10 -7.49 -3.50
C LEU A 90 -10.45 -7.85 -2.87
N PRO A 91 -11.05 -9.00 -3.22
CA PRO A 91 -12.35 -9.38 -2.70
C PRO A 91 -12.29 -9.64 -1.18
N ASP A 92 -11.28 -10.38 -0.74
CA ASP A 92 -11.18 -10.85 0.64
C ASP A 92 -10.20 -10.01 1.46
N PRO A 93 -10.53 -9.67 2.73
CA PRO A 93 -9.59 -9.03 3.64
C PRO A 93 -8.48 -10.01 4.04
N PRO A 94 -7.30 -9.51 4.45
CA PRO A 94 -6.30 -10.36 5.08
C PRO A 94 -6.81 -10.90 6.42
N ALA A 95 -6.26 -12.04 6.85
CA ALA A 95 -6.67 -12.69 8.11
C ALA A 95 -5.46 -13.25 8.85
N PHE A 96 -5.50 -13.29 10.18
CA PHE A 96 -4.47 -14.00 10.93
C PHE A 96 -4.73 -15.50 10.94
N ASP A 97 -3.75 -16.31 10.52
CA ASP A 97 -3.86 -17.77 10.41
C ASP A 97 -3.21 -18.54 11.58
N GLY A 98 -2.75 -17.80 12.60
CA GLY A 98 -2.03 -18.33 13.75
C GLY A 98 -0.51 -18.45 13.55
N THR A 99 -0.02 -18.44 12.31
CA THR A 99 1.40 -18.37 11.97
C THR A 99 1.84 -16.96 11.56
N GLY A 100 0.90 -16.17 11.03
CA GLY A 100 1.14 -14.83 10.55
C GLY A 100 -0.13 -14.17 10.02
N LEU A 101 0.05 -13.25 9.08
CA LEU A 101 -1.02 -12.59 8.34
C LEU A 101 -1.14 -13.25 6.95
N LEU A 102 -2.21 -14.01 6.76
CA LEU A 102 -2.56 -14.62 5.50
C LEU A 102 -3.10 -13.56 4.54
N VAL A 103 -2.50 -13.51 3.36
CA VAL A 103 -2.91 -12.67 2.24
C VAL A 103 -3.19 -13.59 1.06
N ALA A 104 -4.37 -13.47 0.46
CA ALA A 104 -4.80 -14.28 -0.67
C ALA A 104 -5.26 -13.41 -1.85
N LEU A 105 -5.02 -13.92 -3.05
CA LEU A 105 -5.49 -13.39 -4.32
C LEU A 105 -6.68 -14.23 -4.80
N PRO A 106 -7.59 -13.66 -5.62
CA PRO A 106 -8.70 -14.42 -6.22
C PRO A 106 -8.26 -15.49 -7.24
N GLY A 107 -6.97 -15.61 -7.51
CA GLY A 107 -6.39 -16.64 -8.35
C GLY A 107 -4.87 -16.51 -8.45
N ASN A 108 -4.24 -17.51 -9.08
CA ASN A 108 -2.80 -17.56 -9.23
C ASN A 108 -2.28 -16.38 -10.08
N PRO A 109 -1.31 -15.60 -9.59
CA PRO A 109 -0.73 -14.53 -10.37
C PRO A 109 0.17 -15.10 -11.47
N ALA A 110 0.23 -14.39 -12.60
CA ALA A 110 1.08 -14.78 -13.73
C ALA A 110 2.59 -14.62 -13.46
N GLN A 111 2.94 -13.88 -12.41
CA GLN A 111 4.30 -13.58 -11.97
C GLN A 111 4.32 -13.42 -10.44
N ASP A 112 5.51 -13.47 -9.85
CA ASP A 112 5.70 -13.19 -8.43
C ASP A 112 5.12 -11.82 -8.08
N THR A 113 4.30 -11.78 -7.04
CA THR A 113 3.55 -10.58 -6.65
C THR A 113 4.00 -10.12 -5.27
N THR A 114 4.56 -8.93 -5.20
CA THR A 114 5.01 -8.32 -3.95
C THR A 114 3.82 -7.93 -3.08
N VAL A 115 3.95 -8.24 -1.79
CA VAL A 115 3.01 -7.85 -0.74
C VAL A 115 3.75 -7.01 0.29
N PHE A 116 3.17 -5.86 0.62
CA PHE A 116 3.60 -4.99 1.70
C PHE A 116 2.44 -4.79 2.65
N ALA A 117 2.67 -5.00 3.95
CA ALA A 117 1.65 -4.82 4.97
C ALA A 117 2.18 -4.03 6.17
N LEU A 118 1.34 -3.16 6.70
CA LEU A 118 1.52 -2.54 8.02
C LEU A 118 0.44 -3.07 8.95
N VAL A 119 0.85 -3.46 10.15
CA VAL A 119 -0.05 -3.96 11.19
C VAL A 119 0.13 -3.11 12.45
N SER A 120 -0.95 -2.54 12.99
CA SER A 120 -0.89 -1.82 14.26
C SER A 120 -0.62 -2.80 15.41
N GLU A 121 0.30 -2.47 16.33
CA GLU A 121 0.55 -3.24 17.56
C GLU A 121 0.81 -2.27 18.71
N GLY A 122 -0.14 -2.18 19.66
CA GLY A 122 -0.10 -1.19 20.72
C GLY A 122 0.06 0.24 20.16
N PRO A 123 1.04 1.03 20.63
CA PRO A 123 1.32 2.36 20.08
C PRO A 123 2.17 2.34 18.79
N GLY A 124 2.58 1.15 18.33
CA GLY A 124 3.53 0.97 17.23
C GLY A 124 2.89 0.43 15.94
N THR A 125 3.74 0.24 14.94
CA THR A 125 3.38 -0.37 13.66
C THR A 125 4.45 -1.38 13.28
N LEU A 126 4.03 -2.59 12.93
CA LEU A 126 4.89 -3.63 12.38
C LEU A 126 4.80 -3.57 10.86
N LEU A 127 5.96 -3.44 10.22
CA LEU A 127 6.09 -3.52 8.76
C LEU A 127 6.50 -4.94 8.39
N VAL A 128 5.72 -5.55 7.51
CA VAL A 128 5.97 -6.89 6.99
C VAL A 128 5.88 -6.88 5.47
N THR A 129 6.79 -7.61 4.84
CA THR A 129 6.83 -7.78 3.39
C THR A 129 6.86 -9.26 3.06
N GLY A 130 6.37 -9.61 1.88
CA GLY A 130 6.43 -10.95 1.37
C GLY A 130 6.15 -11.00 -0.11
N THR A 131 6.10 -12.22 -0.64
CA THR A 131 5.88 -12.45 -2.06
C THR A 131 4.91 -13.60 -2.21
N ILE A 132 3.84 -13.37 -2.94
CA ILE A 132 2.99 -14.43 -3.46
C ILE A 132 3.68 -14.94 -4.72
N ALA A 133 4.27 -16.13 -4.63
CA ALA A 133 4.98 -16.74 -5.73
C ALA A 133 4.02 -17.00 -6.90
N LYS A 134 4.54 -16.96 -8.12
CA LYS A 134 3.83 -17.42 -9.30
C LYS A 134 3.19 -18.79 -9.05
N ASP A 135 1.99 -19.01 -9.59
CA ASP A 135 1.26 -20.27 -9.49
C ASP A 135 0.80 -20.64 -8.06
N THR A 136 0.96 -19.72 -7.10
CA THR A 136 0.39 -19.79 -5.74
C THR A 136 -0.48 -18.56 -5.53
N ASP A 137 -1.66 -18.71 -4.93
CA ASP A 137 -2.62 -17.61 -4.73
C ASP A 137 -2.51 -16.94 -3.36
N HIS A 138 -1.62 -17.40 -2.47
CA HIS A 138 -1.52 -16.87 -1.12
C HIS A 138 -0.10 -16.84 -0.57
N VAL A 139 0.09 -16.06 0.48
CA VAL A 139 1.28 -16.03 1.32
C VAL A 139 0.87 -15.77 2.78
N SER A 140 1.54 -16.42 3.73
CA SER A 140 1.45 -16.05 5.15
C SER A 140 2.65 -15.19 5.51
N LEU A 141 2.42 -13.91 5.80
CA LEU A 141 3.44 -12.97 6.19
C LEU A 141 3.82 -13.19 7.65
N PRO A 142 5.11 -13.38 7.99
CA PRO A 142 5.52 -13.69 9.35
C PRO A 142 5.38 -12.45 10.25
N VAL A 143 4.27 -12.39 10.99
CA VAL A 143 3.99 -11.32 11.95
C VAL A 143 3.43 -11.91 13.24
N THR A 144 3.86 -11.35 14.36
CA THR A 144 3.35 -11.73 15.69
C THR A 144 2.80 -10.48 16.35
N VAL A 145 1.51 -10.53 16.68
CA VAL A 145 0.76 -9.47 17.34
C VAL A 145 0.02 -10.04 18.54
N SER A 146 -0.41 -9.15 19.44
CA SER A 146 -1.28 -9.51 20.55
C SER A 146 -2.64 -10.03 20.07
N ALA A 147 -3.44 -10.67 20.93
CA ALA A 147 -4.83 -11.00 20.58
C ALA A 147 -5.70 -9.73 20.60
N GLY A 148 -6.72 -9.70 19.73
CA GLY A 148 -7.65 -8.57 19.59
C GLY A 148 -7.65 -7.94 18.19
N PRO A 149 -8.28 -6.76 18.03
CA PRO A 149 -8.40 -6.08 16.76
C PRO A 149 -7.12 -5.31 16.38
N HIS A 150 -6.72 -5.40 15.12
CA HIS A 150 -5.59 -4.68 14.54
C HIS A 150 -6.00 -3.96 13.25
N ALA A 151 -5.55 -2.72 13.08
CA ALA A 151 -5.59 -2.08 11.78
C ALA A 151 -4.49 -2.68 10.88
N VAL A 152 -4.88 -3.07 9.67
CA VAL A 152 -3.99 -3.64 8.67
C VAL A 152 -4.10 -2.82 7.39
N LEU A 153 -3.00 -2.16 6.99
CA LEU A 153 -2.86 -1.61 5.65
C LEU A 153 -2.17 -2.68 4.78
N LEU A 154 -2.88 -3.19 3.79
CA LEU A 154 -2.39 -4.17 2.83
C LEU A 154 -2.21 -3.52 1.46
N LEU A 155 -1.00 -3.62 0.91
CA LEU A 155 -0.65 -3.16 -0.43
C LEU A 155 -0.14 -4.38 -1.20
N VAL A 156 -0.78 -4.69 -2.32
CA VAL A 156 -0.39 -5.82 -3.18
C VAL A 156 -0.16 -5.29 -4.58
N ALA A 157 0.97 -5.64 -5.17
CA ALA A 157 1.31 -5.16 -6.50
C ALA A 157 0.20 -5.52 -7.52
N GLY A 158 -0.31 -4.50 -8.22
CA GLY A 158 -1.39 -4.65 -9.21
C GLY A 158 -2.82 -4.64 -8.65
N TRP A 159 -3.00 -4.48 -7.34
CA TRP A 159 -4.30 -4.41 -6.68
C TRP A 159 -4.45 -3.10 -5.89
N ALA A 160 -5.69 -2.65 -5.73
CA ALA A 160 -5.99 -1.52 -4.88
C ALA A 160 -5.53 -1.80 -3.43
N GLY A 161 -4.97 -0.77 -2.79
CA GLY A 161 -4.62 -0.84 -1.38
C GLY A 161 -5.87 -1.03 -0.53
N ARG A 162 -5.72 -1.78 0.56
CA ARG A 162 -6.84 -2.10 1.45
C ARG A 162 -6.47 -1.73 2.88
N LEU A 163 -7.43 -1.14 3.60
CA LEU A 163 -7.28 -0.78 4.99
C LEU A 163 -8.44 -1.38 5.78
N ASP A 164 -8.15 -2.41 6.58
CA ASP A 164 -9.16 -3.15 7.35
C ASP A 164 -8.84 -3.16 8.83
N GLU A 165 -9.86 -3.44 9.64
CA GLU A 165 -9.70 -3.92 11.01
C GLU A 165 -9.79 -5.46 10.98
N VAL A 166 -8.77 -6.13 11.51
CA VAL A 166 -8.61 -7.59 11.46
C VAL A 166 -8.41 -8.14 12.87
N GLU A 167 -9.22 -9.13 13.24
CA GLU A 167 -9.19 -9.75 14.57
C GLU A 167 -8.13 -10.87 14.65
N LYS A 168 -7.24 -10.80 15.64
CA LYS A 168 -6.34 -11.89 16.03
C LYS A 168 -6.95 -12.68 17.19
N GLN A 169 -7.23 -13.96 16.95
CA GLN A 169 -7.67 -14.91 17.98
C GLN A 169 -6.56 -15.36 18.92
#